data_AF-A0A937IWJ9-F1
#
_entry.id   AF-A0A937IWJ9-F1
#
_cell.length_a   1.000
_cell.length_b   1.000
_cell.length_c   1.000
_cell.angle_alpha   90.00
_cell.angle_beta   90.00
_cell.angle_gamma   90.00
#
_symmetry.space_group_name_H-M   'P 1'
#
loop_
_entity.id
_entity.type
_entity.pdbx_description
1 polymer ?
#
loop_
_entity_poly.entity_id
_entity_poly.type
_entity_poly.pdbx_seq_one_letter_code
_entity_poly.pdbx_strand_id
1 'polypeptide(L)'
;MKLDTTILRLLVYAFVLGFVTDIFRNTLGLNTSILLLVAFLKPTFLFSISSKEDIEKDVELTIFTIGITRFLLFFGISIFIYHLLFFLLEQFSFYNFSALFLRALINTISGLIFLVFLQYVLIFKR
;
A
#
# COMPACT_ATOMS: atom_id res chain seq x y z
N MET A 1 -3.27 -6.76 -10.86
CA MET A 1 -4.01 -5.50 -10.63
C MET A 1 -3.72 -4.60 -11.82
N LYS A 2 -4.73 -4.25 -12.61
CA LYS A 2 -4.61 -3.41 -13.80
C LYS A 2 -4.41 -1.93 -13.41
N LEU A 3 -3.67 -1.17 -14.22
CA LEU A 3 -3.47 0.27 -14.03
C LEU A 3 -4.80 1.03 -14.18
N ASP A 4 -5.69 0.60 -15.08
CA ASP A 4 -7.00 1.25 -15.35
C ASP A 4 -8.13 0.84 -14.38
N THR A 5 -7.81 0.53 -13.12
CA THR A 5 -8.86 0.53 -12.10
C THR A 5 -9.33 1.95 -11.85
N THR A 6 -10.55 2.29 -12.29
CA THR A 6 -11.22 3.56 -11.98
C THR A 6 -11.09 3.84 -10.48
N ILE A 7 -10.61 5.04 -10.10
CA ILE A 7 -10.34 5.44 -8.71
C ILE A 7 -11.51 5.09 -7.78
N LEU A 8 -12.75 5.30 -8.24
CA LEU A 8 -13.97 4.95 -7.50
C LEU A 8 -14.00 3.47 -7.07
N ARG A 9 -13.68 2.53 -7.98
CA ARG A 9 -13.69 1.09 -7.66
C ARG A 9 -12.65 0.77 -6.58
N LEU A 10 -11.47 1.37 -6.70
CA LEU A 10 -10.41 1.19 -5.71
C LEU A 10 -10.80 1.74 -4.34
N LEU A 11 -11.44 2.92 -4.30
CA LEU A 11 -11.94 3.51 -3.06
C LEU A 11 -13.01 2.64 -2.40
N VAL A 12 -13.91 2.04 -3.19
CA VAL A 12 -14.91 1.09 -2.66
C VAL A 12 -14.23 -0.14 -2.05
N TYR A 13 -13.24 -0.73 -2.73
CA TYR A 13 -12.49 -1.85 -2.15
C TYR A 13 -11.73 -1.46 -0.88
N ALA A 14 -11.09 -0.29 -0.88
CA ALA A 14 -10.38 0.24 0.28
C ALA A 14 -11.32 0.49 1.46
N PHE A 15 -12.51 1.06 1.20
CA PHE A 15 -13.54 1.27 2.21
C PHE A 15 -13.99 -0.05 2.84
N VAL A 16 -14.39 -1.03 2.03
CA VAL A 16 -14.89 -2.31 2.53
C VAL A 16 -13.81 -3.04 3.34
N LEU A 17 -12.59 -3.14 2.82
CA LEU A 17 -11.47 -3.79 3.51
C LEU A 17 -11.13 -3.08 4.83
N GLY A 18 -11.08 -1.75 4.80
CA GLY A 18 -10.80 -0.94 5.99
C GLY A 18 -11.87 -1.11 7.04
N PHE A 19 -13.14 -1.04 6.63
CA PHE A 19 -14.28 -1.14 7.53
C PHE A 19 -14.35 -2.51 8.20
N VAL A 20 -14.13 -3.58 7.43
CA VAL A 20 -14.04 -4.94 7.97
C VAL A 20 -12.90 -5.04 8.99
N THR A 21 -11.72 -4.51 8.64
CA THR A 21 -10.56 -4.49 9.55
C THR A 21 -10.86 -3.70 10.83
N ASP A 22 -11.56 -2.59 10.70
CA ASP A 22 -11.96 -1.73 11.82
C ASP A 22 -12.92 -2.45 12.78
N ILE A 23 -13.88 -3.23 12.27
CA ILE A 23 -14.76 -4.08 13.10
C ILE A 23 -13.94 -5.11 13.89
N PHE A 24 -13.03 -5.84 13.22
CA PHE A 24 -12.25 -6.89 13.88
C PHE A 24 -11.24 -6.35 14.89
N ARG A 25 -10.64 -5.18 14.61
CA ARG A 25 -9.67 -4.53 15.50
C ARG A 25 -10.33 -3.64 16.55
N ASN A 26 -11.66 -3.51 16.52
CA ASN A 26 -12.43 -2.57 17.32
C ASN A 26 -11.87 -1.14 17.25
N THR A 27 -11.51 -0.71 16.04
CA THR A 27 -11.00 0.64 15.76
C THR A 27 -12.08 1.49 15.08
N LEU A 28 -12.16 2.77 15.43
CA LEU A 28 -13.24 3.67 14.99
C LEU A 28 -12.99 4.26 13.58
N GLY A 29 -12.93 3.40 12.55
CA GLY A 29 -12.75 3.88 11.17
C GLY A 29 -11.31 4.29 10.82
N LEU A 30 -10.35 3.99 11.69
CA LEU A 30 -8.95 4.37 11.53
C LEU A 30 -8.34 3.73 10.27
N ASN A 31 -8.50 2.41 10.11
CA ASN A 31 -7.96 1.68 8.96
C ASN A 31 -8.67 2.10 7.67
N THR A 32 -9.99 2.30 7.74
CA THR A 32 -10.80 2.81 6.63
C THR A 32 -10.27 4.14 6.09
N SER A 33 -10.02 5.10 6.98
CA SER A 33 -9.55 6.43 6.60
C SER A 33 -8.18 6.39 5.91
N ILE A 34 -7.27 5.57 6.43
CA ILE A 34 -5.91 5.45 5.90
C ILE A 34 -5.90 4.70 4.56
N LEU A 35 -6.66 3.60 4.44
CA LEU A 35 -6.76 2.85 3.19
C LEU A 35 -7.37 3.69 2.07
N LEU A 36 -8.39 4.49 2.38
CA LEU A 36 -8.97 5.42 1.40
C LEU A 36 -7.94 6.45 0.93
N LEU A 37 -7.16 7.02 1.85
CA LEU A 37 -6.11 7.98 1.51
C LEU A 37 -5.02 7.34 0.64
N VAL A 38 -4.54 6.16 1.00
CA VAL A 38 -3.53 5.43 0.21
C VAL A 38 -4.08 5.05 -1.18
N ALA A 39 -5.33 4.61 -1.26
CA ALA A 39 -6.01 4.33 -2.52
C ALA A 39 -6.15 5.57 -3.41
N PHE A 40 -6.49 6.71 -2.82
CA PHE A 40 -6.60 7.98 -3.52
C PHE A 40 -5.24 8.47 -4.05
N LEU A 41 -4.15 8.28 -3.30
CA LEU A 41 -2.79 8.67 -3.70
C LEU A 41 -2.11 7.67 -4.65
N LYS A 42 -2.68 6.48 -4.86
CA LYS A 42 -2.12 5.44 -5.74
C LYS A 42 -1.72 5.97 -7.13
N PRO A 43 -2.54 6.76 -7.86
CA PRO A 43 -2.17 7.24 -9.19
C PRO A 43 -0.91 8.12 -9.16
N THR A 44 -0.75 8.95 -8.12
CA THR A 44 0.42 9.82 -7.93
C THR A 44 1.69 9.00 -7.74
N PHE A 45 1.65 7.97 -6.88
CA PHE A 45 2.81 7.09 -6.69
C PHE A 45 3.12 6.26 -7.94
N LEU A 46 2.09 5.80 -8.65
CA LEU A 46 2.27 5.05 -9.89
C LEU A 46 2.91 5.89 -10.99
N PHE A 47 2.45 7.12 -11.19
CA PHE A 47 3.00 8.02 -12.21
C PHE A 47 4.48 8.35 -11.95
N SER A 48 4.88 8.43 -10.67
CA SER A 48 6.26 8.73 -10.30
C SER A 48 7.24 7.58 -10.56
N ILE A 49 6.75 6.34 -10.69
CA ILE A 49 7.59 5.12 -10.70
C ILE A 49 7.46 4.34 -12.02
N SER A 50 6.31 4.46 -12.70
CA SER A 50 6.03 3.74 -13.95
C SER A 50 6.58 4.48 -15.16
N SER A 51 7.07 3.74 -16.16
CA SER A 51 7.39 4.32 -17.47
C SER A 51 6.10 4.68 -18.22
N LYS A 52 6.17 5.61 -19.17
CA LYS A 52 5.05 5.91 -20.07
C LYS A 52 4.54 4.66 -20.80
N GLU A 53 5.45 3.79 -21.21
CA GLU A 53 5.10 2.49 -21.83
C GLU A 53 4.34 1.55 -20.90
N ASP A 54 4.64 1.56 -19.60
CA ASP A 54 3.99 0.67 -18.62
C ASP A 54 2.52 1.08 -18.43
N ILE A 55 2.27 2.40 -18.45
CA ILE A 55 0.95 3.01 -18.32
C ILE A 55 0.11 2.77 -19.59
N GLU A 56 0.70 2.93 -20.77
CA GLU A 56 0.03 2.71 -22.05
C GLU A 56 -0.35 1.25 -22.29
N LYS A 57 0.45 0.29 -21.80
CA LYS A 57 0.22 -1.15 -21.98
C LYS A 57 -0.61 -1.80 -20.87
N ASP A 58 -1.12 -1.03 -19.89
CA ASP A 58 -1.88 -1.53 -18.73
C ASP A 58 -1.17 -2.71 -18.03
N VAL A 59 0.17 -2.60 -17.89
CA VAL A 59 1.01 -3.69 -17.39
C VAL A 59 0.66 -4.05 -15.94
N GLU A 60 0.47 -5.33 -15.65
CA GLU A 60 0.22 -5.76 -14.27
C GLU A 60 1.40 -5.39 -13.36
N LEU A 61 1.12 -4.87 -12.17
CA LEU A 61 2.14 -4.49 -11.18
C LEU A 61 2.71 -5.73 -10.48
N THR A 62 3.58 -6.48 -11.17
CA THR A 62 4.23 -7.68 -10.63
C THR A 62 5.76 -7.58 -10.64
N ILE A 63 6.45 -8.29 -9.74
CA ILE A 63 7.92 -8.37 -9.74
C ILE A 63 8.46 -8.82 -11.12
N PHE A 64 7.72 -9.68 -11.83
CA PHE A 64 8.13 -10.24 -13.12
C PHE A 64 7.97 -9.27 -14.28
N THR A 65 7.06 -8.29 -14.19
CA THR A 65 6.73 -7.35 -15.28
C THR A 65 7.45 -6.02 -15.13
N ILE A 66 7.37 -5.39 -13.96
CA ILE A 66 7.96 -4.06 -13.70
C ILE A 66 9.35 -4.13 -13.07
N GLY A 67 9.81 -5.33 -12.72
CA GLY A 67 11.10 -5.57 -12.08
C GLY A 67 11.09 -5.32 -10.57
N ILE A 68 11.99 -6.00 -9.86
CA ILE A 68 12.06 -5.99 -8.39
C ILE A 68 12.28 -4.58 -7.81
N THR A 69 13.11 -3.75 -8.43
CA THR A 69 13.45 -2.42 -7.90
C THR A 69 12.24 -1.48 -7.89
N ARG A 70 11.56 -1.35 -9.03
CA ARG A 70 10.35 -0.49 -9.14
C ARG A 70 9.22 -1.02 -8.28
N PHE A 71 9.08 -2.34 -8.21
CA PHE A 71 8.13 -3.01 -7.34
C PHE A 71 8.36 -2.66 -5.86
N LEU A 72 9.59 -2.84 -5.36
CA LEU A 72 9.94 -2.54 -3.97
C LEU A 72 9.78 -1.05 -3.65
N LEU A 73 10.11 -0.15 -4.58
CA LEU A 73 9.89 1.28 -4.40
C LEU A 73 8.40 1.61 -4.28
N PHE A 74 7.58 1.13 -5.22
CA PHE A 74 6.15 1.44 -5.23
C PHE A 74 5.41 0.91 -4.00
N PHE A 75 5.57 -0.38 -3.70
CA PHE A 75 4.93 -0.98 -2.54
C PHE A 75 5.58 -0.52 -1.24
N GLY A 76 6.88 -0.28 -1.21
CA GLY A 76 7.58 0.18 -0.02
C GLY A 76 7.11 1.54 0.43
N ILE A 77 7.01 2.51 -0.49
CA ILE A 77 6.48 3.85 -0.18
C ILE A 77 5.01 3.75 0.26
N SER A 78 4.19 2.98 -0.46
CA SER A 78 2.77 2.83 -0.15
C SER A 78 2.53 2.23 1.24
N ILE A 79 3.24 1.13 1.57
CA ILE A 79 3.15 0.44 2.86
C ILE A 79 3.72 1.31 3.98
N PHE A 80 4.80 2.05 3.71
CA PHE A 80 5.38 2.96 4.69
C PHE A 80 4.41 4.08 5.06
N ILE A 81 3.82 4.74 4.07
CA ILE A 81 2.83 5.80 4.29
C ILE A 81 1.63 5.26 5.07
N TYR A 82 1.14 4.06 4.73
CA TYR A 82 0.07 3.41 5.48
C TYR A 82 0.41 3.28 6.97
N HIS A 83 1.55 2.69 7.31
CA HIS A 83 1.94 2.47 8.70
C HIS A 83 2.25 3.75 9.45
N LEU A 84 2.91 4.71 8.79
CA LEU A 84 3.23 5.99 9.38
C LEU A 84 1.94 6.73 9.76
N LEU A 85 0.97 6.82 8.86
CA LEU A 85 -0.33 7.43 9.13
C LEU A 85 -1.10 6.66 10.20
N PHE A 86 -1.05 5.33 10.18
CA PHE A 86 -1.67 4.49 11.20
C PHE A 86 -1.17 4.85 12.60
N PHE A 87 0.13 4.84 12.82
CA PHE A 87 0.69 5.11 14.15
C PHE A 87 0.54 6.57 14.57
N LEU A 88 0.60 7.52 13.63
CA LEU A 88 0.37 8.94 13.92
C LEU A 88 -1.07 9.19 14.39
N LEU A 89 -2.05 8.60 13.70
CA LEU A 89 -3.46 8.75 14.03
C LEU A 89 -3.88 7.88 15.21
N GLU A 90 -3.22 6.76 15.47
CA GLU A 90 -3.50 5.93 16.64
C GLU A 90 -3.07 6.63 17.94
N GLN A 91 -1.90 7.26 17.96
CA GLN A 91 -1.38 7.90 19.17
C GLN A 91 -1.82 9.35 19.35
N PHE A 92 -2.26 10.02 18.27
CA PHE A 92 -2.59 11.47 18.26
C PHE A 92 -1.53 12.34 18.98
N SER A 93 -0.27 11.91 18.97
CA SER A 93 0.81 12.54 19.72
C SER A 93 2.13 12.38 19.00
N PHE A 94 2.90 13.47 18.95
CA PHE A 94 4.23 13.51 18.36
C PHE A 94 5.36 13.30 19.38
N TYR A 95 5.04 13.12 20.66
CA TYR A 95 6.03 13.00 21.72
C TYR A 95 7.06 11.88 21.45
N ASN A 96 6.60 10.76 20.89
CA ASN A 96 7.43 9.60 20.56
C ASN A 96 7.62 9.42 19.04
N PHE A 97 7.71 10.52 18.27
CA PHE A 97 7.77 10.44 16.81
C PHE A 97 8.87 9.51 16.28
N SER A 98 10.08 9.55 16.85
CA SER A 98 11.19 8.67 16.44
C SER A 98 10.86 7.18 16.64
N ALA A 99 10.19 6.84 17.74
CA ALA A 99 9.77 5.46 18.00
C ALA A 99 8.65 5.02 17.04
N LEU A 100 7.70 5.91 16.72
CA LEU A 100 6.66 5.64 15.74
C LEU A 100 7.23 5.45 14.33
N PHE A 101 8.20 6.27 13.96
CA PHE A 101 8.90 6.16 12.68
C PHE A 101 9.62 4.83 12.55
N LEU A 102 10.37 4.40 13.57
CA LEU A 102 11.05 3.10 13.57
C LEU A 102 10.05 1.94 13.51
N ARG A 103 8.94 2.02 14.25
CA ARG A 103 7.86 1.02 14.18
C ARG A 103 7.26 0.94 12.77
N ALA A 104 6.99 2.08 12.13
CA ALA A 104 6.51 2.14 10.76
C ALA A 104 7.51 1.49 9.79
N LEU A 105 8.80 1.78 9.95
CA LEU A 105 9.87 1.22 9.13
C LEU A 105 9.97 -0.30 9.28
N ILE A 106 9.98 -0.82 10.51
CA ILE A 106 10.02 -2.27 10.77
C ILE A 106 8.79 -2.95 10.16
N ASN A 107 7.58 -2.42 10.38
CA ASN A 107 6.37 -3.04 9.85
C ASN A 107 6.29 -2.97 8.32
N THR A 108 6.91 -1.95 7.72
CA THR A 108 7.06 -1.84 6.27
C THR A 108 7.97 -2.92 5.73
N ILE A 109 9.12 -3.15 6.35
CA ILE A 109 10.04 -4.22 5.95
C ILE A 109 9.34 -5.58 6.06
N SER A 110 8.68 -5.85 7.19
CA SER A 110 7.92 -7.08 7.38
C SER A 110 6.82 -7.25 6.33
N GLY A 111 6.05 -6.19 6.05
CA GLY A 111 5.02 -6.19 5.02
C GLY A 111 5.56 -6.44 3.63
N LEU A 112 6.70 -5.83 3.27
CA LEU A 112 7.36 -6.05 1.98
C LEU A 112 7.86 -7.48 1.83
N ILE A 113 8.49 -8.06 2.85
CA ILE A 113 8.94 -9.46 2.82
C ILE A 113 7.73 -10.38 2.59
N PHE A 114 6.64 -10.16 3.31
CA PHE A 114 5.43 -10.95 3.16
C PHE A 114 4.80 -10.80 1.78
N LEU A 115 4.78 -9.59 1.23
CA LEU A 115 4.23 -9.31 -0.10
C LEU A 115 5.06 -9.97 -1.20
N VAL A 116 6.40 -9.86 -1.13
CA VAL A 116 7.32 -10.57 -2.06
C VAL A 116 7.11 -12.08 -1.96
N PHE A 117 7.00 -12.63 -0.75
CA PHE A 117 6.74 -14.05 -0.54
C PHE A 117 5.41 -14.47 -1.18
N LEU A 118 4.31 -13.76 -0.90
CA LEU A 118 3.00 -14.05 -1.49
C LEU A 118 3.03 -13.99 -3.01
N GLN A 119 3.79 -13.06 -3.58
CA GLN A 119 3.91 -12.97 -5.03
C GLN A 119 4.59 -14.19 -5.64
N TYR A 120 5.68 -14.69 -5.05
CA TYR A 120 6.32 -15.90 -5.54
C TYR A 120 5.46 -17.16 -5.39
N VAL A 121 4.62 -17.21 -4.35
CA VAL A 121 3.73 -18.36 -4.09
C VAL A 121 2.48 -18.35 -4.98
N LEU A 122 1.84 -17.19 -5.15
CA LEU A 122 0.57 -17.08 -5.87
C LEU A 122 0.75 -16.87 -7.37
N ILE A 123 1.79 -16.13 -7.77
CA ILE A 123 2.08 -15.83 -9.17
C ILE A 123 3.18 -16.79 -9.61
N PHE A 124 2.76 -17.99 -10.03
CA PHE A 124 3.65 -18.90 -10.71
C PHE A 124 4.12 -18.25 -12.01
N LYS A 125 5.44 -18.15 -12.16
CA LYS A 125 6.09 -17.75 -13.41
C LYS A 125 5.66 -18.75 -14.50
N ARG A 126 4.64 -18.38 -15.28
CA ARG A 126 4.19 -19.15 -16.42
C ARG A 126 5.05 -18.84 -17.63
#